data_AF-A0A7X9LA64-F1
#
_entry.id   AF-A0A7X9LA64-F1
#
_cell.length_a   1.000
_cell.length_b   1.000
_cell.length_c   1.000
_cell.angle_alpha   90.00
_cell.angle_beta   90.00
_cell.angle_gamma   90.00
#
_symmetry.space_group_name_H-M   'P 1'
#
loop_
_entity.id
_entity.type
_entity.pdbx_description
1 polymer ?
#
loop_
_entity_poly.entity_id
_entity_poly.type
_entity_poly.pdbx_seq_one_letter_code
_entity_poly.pdbx_strand_id
1 'polypeptide(L)'
;MTSLREVVSASVRAVATMAGLLFGVAVPAGLLAGDPATALTAAGWGLLIGTTGLWAHETAHLVAARRLAGAGAATVVSSGTTVAVRAPGLEPGHALTVAVAGPLVGGAASLLWLAAGAPAWIGCGFAAVHALNLVPVGGTDGASAWRAVCRLMVRRWAPRRGVTGGQ
;
A
#
# COMPACT_ATOMS: atom_id res chain seq x y z
N MET A 1 2.04 20.31 5.74
CA MET A 1 1.28 19.15 6.26
C MET A 1 2.20 17.94 6.26
N THR A 2 2.07 17.02 7.21
CA THR A 2 2.88 15.78 7.21
C THR A 2 2.28 14.76 6.22
N SER A 3 3.11 13.93 5.60
CA SER A 3 2.67 12.89 4.64
C SER A 3 1.56 11.99 5.20
N LEU A 4 1.66 11.61 6.48
CA LEU A 4 0.63 10.83 7.16
C LEU A 4 -0.71 11.55 7.23
N ARG A 5 -0.72 12.86 7.54
CA ARG A 5 -1.96 13.65 7.63
C ARG A 5 -2.68 13.73 6.29
N GLU A 6 -1.94 13.84 5.19
CA GLU A 6 -2.50 13.82 3.83
C GLU A 6 -3.21 12.49 3.57
N VAL A 7 -2.53 11.36 3.82
CA VAL A 7 -3.09 10.01 3.64
C VAL A 7 -4.31 9.76 4.53
N VAL A 8 -4.25 10.14 5.81
CA VAL A 8 -5.39 10.02 6.74
C VAL A 8 -6.58 10.82 6.23
N SER A 9 -6.39 12.08 5.82
CA SER A 9 -7.48 12.91 5.31
C SER A 9 -8.11 12.36 4.02
N ALA A 10 -7.30 11.81 3.13
CA ALA A 10 -7.76 11.21 1.88
C ALA A 10 -8.48 9.86 2.07
N SER A 11 -8.18 9.14 3.16
CA SER A 11 -8.68 7.78 3.41
C SER A 11 -9.97 7.71 4.21
N VAL A 12 -10.49 8.82 4.74
CA VAL A 12 -11.68 8.84 5.61
C VAL A 12 -12.85 8.05 4.99
N ARG A 13 -13.16 8.27 3.71
CA ARG A 13 -14.27 7.56 3.05
C ARG A 13 -13.99 6.07 2.89
N ALA A 14 -12.81 5.69 2.41
CA ALA A 14 -12.43 4.29 2.24
C ALA A 14 -12.44 3.54 3.58
N VAL A 15 -11.94 4.16 4.65
CA VAL A 15 -11.96 3.59 6.01
C VAL A 15 -13.39 3.44 6.52
N ALA A 16 -14.26 4.44 6.30
CA ALA A 16 -15.67 4.35 6.67
C ALA A 16 -16.40 3.23 5.90
N THR A 17 -16.13 3.09 4.60
CA THR A 17 -16.67 1.98 3.78
C THR A 17 -16.19 0.63 4.29
N MET A 18 -14.90 0.49 4.59
CA MET A 18 -14.34 -0.75 5.15
C MET A 18 -14.97 -1.08 6.51
N ALA A 19 -15.13 -0.10 7.39
CA ALA A 19 -15.81 -0.28 8.66
C ALA A 19 -17.26 -0.76 8.45
N GLY A 20 -18.01 -0.10 7.56
CA GLY A 20 -19.38 -0.49 7.22
C GLY A 20 -19.47 -1.94 6.71
N LEU A 21 -18.54 -2.36 5.85
CA LEU A 21 -18.50 -3.74 5.34
C LEU A 21 -18.15 -4.75 6.44
N LEU A 22 -17.10 -4.50 7.23
CA LEU A 22 -16.65 -5.42 8.28
C LEU A 22 -17.72 -5.59 9.36
N PHE A 23 -18.26 -4.49 9.89
CA PHE A 23 -19.28 -4.54 10.94
C PHE A 23 -20.64 -4.96 10.39
N GLY A 24 -20.98 -4.57 9.16
CA GLY A 24 -22.21 -4.99 8.49
C GLY A 24 -22.29 -6.51 8.25
N VAL A 25 -21.14 -7.19 8.11
CA VAL A 25 -21.07 -8.66 8.05
C VAL A 25 -20.93 -9.28 9.44
N ALA A 26 -20.12 -8.71 10.32
CA ALA A 26 -19.86 -9.27 11.64
C ALA A 26 -21.10 -9.31 12.55
N VAL A 27 -21.96 -8.28 12.49
CA VAL A 27 -23.20 -8.24 13.27
C VAL A 27 -24.13 -9.42 12.93
N PRO A 28 -24.58 -9.61 11.68
CA PRO A 28 -25.45 -10.74 11.35
C PRO A 28 -24.74 -12.09 11.52
N ALA A 29 -23.46 -12.21 11.20
CA ALA A 29 -22.71 -13.45 11.40
C ALA A 29 -22.64 -13.85 12.88
N GLY A 30 -22.36 -12.90 13.77
CA GLY A 30 -22.31 -13.12 15.21
C GLY A 30 -23.67 -13.47 15.80
N LEU A 31 -24.75 -12.83 15.31
CA LEU A 31 -26.12 -13.17 15.71
C LEU A 31 -26.52 -14.59 15.29
N LEU A 32 -26.20 -14.99 14.05
CA LEU A 32 -26.48 -16.34 13.54
C LEU A 32 -25.68 -17.41 14.27
N ALA A 33 -24.45 -17.11 14.67
CA ALA A 33 -23.57 -18.02 15.40
C ALA A 33 -23.85 -18.07 16.91
N GLY A 34 -24.68 -17.16 17.45
CA GLY A 34 -24.89 -17.01 18.89
C GLY A 34 -23.68 -16.43 19.64
N ASP A 35 -22.72 -15.83 18.93
CA ASP A 35 -21.49 -15.25 19.48
C ASP A 35 -21.18 -13.88 18.83
N PRO A 36 -21.92 -12.82 19.20
CA PRO A 36 -21.70 -11.48 18.66
C PRO A 36 -20.38 -10.87 19.13
N ALA A 37 -19.90 -11.23 20.33
CA ALA A 37 -18.70 -10.63 20.91
C ALA A 37 -17.44 -10.98 20.10
N THR A 38 -17.27 -12.26 19.75
CA THR A 38 -16.14 -12.71 18.93
C THR A 38 -16.18 -12.11 17.53
N ALA A 39 -17.35 -12.07 16.89
CA ALA A 39 -17.50 -11.51 15.55
C ALA A 39 -17.18 -10.00 15.51
N LEU A 40 -17.70 -9.22 16.45
CA LEU A 40 -17.41 -7.79 16.56
C LEU A 40 -15.94 -7.52 16.89
N THR A 41 -15.33 -8.35 17.74
CA THR A 41 -13.91 -8.25 18.06
C THR A 41 -13.04 -8.53 16.82
N ALA A 42 -13.39 -9.53 16.02
CA ALA A 42 -12.71 -9.81 14.76
C ALA A 42 -12.84 -8.64 13.75
N ALA A 43 -14.02 -8.03 13.63
CA ALA A 43 -14.21 -6.84 12.82
C ALA A 43 -13.40 -5.64 13.33
N GLY A 44 -13.34 -5.45 14.65
CA GLY A 44 -12.52 -4.40 15.28
C GLY A 44 -11.03 -4.56 14.97
N TRP A 45 -10.49 -5.77 15.13
CA TRP A 45 -9.12 -6.08 14.74
C TRP A 45 -8.89 -5.90 13.24
N GLY A 46 -9.82 -6.37 12.41
CA GLY A 46 -9.74 -6.21 10.96
C GLY A 46 -9.72 -4.75 10.53
N LEU A 47 -10.56 -3.90 11.13
CA LEU A 47 -10.58 -2.46 10.87
C LEU A 47 -9.27 -1.81 11.31
N LEU A 48 -8.82 -2.08 12.53
CA LEU A 48 -7.60 -1.50 13.07
C LEU A 48 -6.36 -1.85 12.24
N ILE A 49 -6.17 -3.13 11.93
CA ILE A 49 -5.03 -3.63 11.17
C ILE A 49 -5.11 -3.16 9.71
N GLY A 50 -6.29 -3.25 9.09
CA GLY A 50 -6.49 -2.80 7.71
C GLY A 50 -6.25 -1.30 7.54
N THR A 51 -6.77 -0.48 8.45
CA THR A 51 -6.59 0.98 8.40
C THR A 51 -5.15 1.38 8.65
N THR A 52 -4.49 0.82 9.67
CA THR A 52 -3.10 1.16 9.97
C THR A 52 -2.14 0.64 8.90
N GLY A 53 -2.38 -0.55 8.35
CA GLY A 53 -1.65 -1.10 7.20
C GLY A 53 -1.78 -0.21 5.96
N LEU A 54 -3.00 0.22 5.61
CA LEU A 54 -3.26 1.16 4.51
C LEU A 54 -2.52 2.49 4.71
N TRP A 55 -2.62 3.09 5.90
CA TRP A 55 -1.96 4.35 6.18
C TRP A 55 -0.44 4.23 6.10
N ALA A 56 0.13 3.17 6.67
CA ALA A 56 1.56 2.91 6.62
C ALA A 56 2.04 2.68 5.18
N HIS A 57 1.28 1.91 4.40
CA HIS A 57 1.54 1.62 3.00
C HIS A 57 1.60 2.88 2.12
N GLU A 58 0.52 3.66 2.10
CA GLU A 58 0.45 4.87 1.25
C GLU A 58 1.39 5.96 1.75
N THR A 59 1.59 6.08 3.06
CA THR A 59 2.57 7.03 3.60
C THR A 59 3.99 6.67 3.18
N ALA A 60 4.33 5.38 3.13
CA ALA A 60 5.64 4.92 2.68
C ALA A 60 5.88 5.27 1.21
N HIS A 61 4.91 5.05 0.33
CA HIS A 61 4.96 5.50 -1.07
C HIS A 61 5.22 7.01 -1.17
N LEU A 62 4.44 7.80 -0.45
CA LEU A 62 4.51 9.26 -0.49
C LEU A 62 5.86 9.79 0.02
N VAL A 63 6.32 9.26 1.15
CA VAL A 63 7.60 9.65 1.76
C VAL A 63 8.77 9.22 0.89
N ALA A 64 8.77 7.98 0.38
CA ALA A 64 9.84 7.50 -0.49
C ALA A 64 9.95 8.35 -1.76
N ALA A 65 8.83 8.61 -2.45
CA ALA A 65 8.81 9.40 -3.66
C ALA A 65 9.30 10.84 -3.42
N ARG A 66 8.82 11.49 -2.35
CA ARG A 66 9.22 12.86 -2.02
C ARG A 66 10.67 12.99 -1.60
N ARG A 67 11.22 11.97 -0.91
CA ARG A 67 12.65 11.94 -0.54
C ARG A 67 13.56 11.73 -1.74
N LEU A 68 13.14 10.90 -2.70
CA LEU A 68 13.97 10.55 -3.86
C LEU A 68 13.89 11.55 -5.01
N ALA A 69 12.76 12.26 -5.18
CA ALA A 69 12.52 13.12 -6.34
C ALA A 69 11.97 14.51 -5.99
N GLY A 70 11.90 14.87 -4.70
CA GLY A 70 11.48 16.19 -4.22
C GLY A 70 10.01 16.27 -3.80
N ALA A 71 9.66 17.32 -3.05
CA ALA A 71 8.37 17.45 -2.36
C ALA A 71 7.13 17.36 -3.28
N GLY A 72 7.25 17.80 -4.54
CA GLY A 72 6.17 17.76 -5.54
C GLY A 72 6.10 16.46 -6.36
N ALA A 73 6.97 15.49 -6.11
CA ALA A 73 7.09 14.29 -6.95
C ALA A 73 5.92 13.31 -6.80
N ALA A 74 5.11 13.45 -5.74
CA ALA A 74 4.01 12.56 -5.47
C ALA A 74 2.84 13.26 -4.78
N THR A 75 1.63 12.81 -5.12
CA THR A 75 0.37 13.28 -4.57
C THR A 75 -0.50 12.12 -4.14
N VAL A 76 -1.28 12.33 -3.09
CA VAL A 76 -2.32 11.39 -2.67
C VAL A 76 -3.55 11.59 -3.54
N VAL A 77 -4.11 10.49 -4.01
CA VAL A 77 -5.34 10.45 -4.79
C VAL A 77 -6.31 9.51 -4.07
N SER A 78 -7.56 9.92 -3.89
CA SER A 78 -8.60 9.07 -3.32
C SER A 78 -9.75 8.91 -4.28
N SER A 79 -10.26 7.69 -4.38
CA SER A 79 -11.63 7.44 -4.80
C SER A 79 -12.50 7.16 -3.57
N GLY A 80 -13.83 7.11 -3.71
CA GLY A 80 -14.71 6.82 -2.57
C GLY A 80 -14.36 5.52 -1.83
N THR A 81 -13.71 4.57 -2.51
CA THR A 81 -13.37 3.24 -1.99
C THR A 81 -11.87 2.95 -1.94
N THR A 82 -11.02 3.85 -2.43
CA THR A 82 -9.57 3.60 -2.54
C THR A 82 -8.76 4.84 -2.19
N VAL A 83 -7.54 4.63 -1.71
CA VAL A 83 -6.50 5.66 -1.65
C VAL A 83 -5.27 5.10 -2.36
N ALA A 84 -4.57 5.96 -3.09
CA ALA A 84 -3.34 5.62 -3.76
C ALA A 84 -2.42 6.85 -3.82
N VAL A 85 -1.11 6.62 -3.83
CA VAL A 85 -0.12 7.63 -4.15
C VAL A 85 0.24 7.58 -5.62
N ARG A 86 0.16 8.73 -6.29
CA ARG A 86 0.57 8.90 -7.68
C ARG A 86 1.89 9.64 -7.74
N ALA A 87 2.92 8.98 -8.28
CA ALA A 87 4.26 9.54 -8.45
C ALA A 87 4.73 9.41 -9.93
N PRO A 88 4.25 10.28 -10.84
CA PRO A 88 4.59 10.19 -12.25
C PRO A 88 6.02 10.65 -12.53
N GLY A 89 6.64 10.11 -13.58
CA GLY A 89 7.94 10.60 -14.08
C GLY A 89 9.16 10.24 -13.23
N LEU A 90 9.02 9.36 -12.23
CA LEU A 90 10.15 8.88 -11.45
C LEU A 90 11.18 8.14 -12.32
N GLU A 91 12.46 8.37 -12.03
CA GLU A 91 13.56 7.58 -12.55
C GLU A 91 13.32 6.09 -12.21
N PRO A 92 13.58 5.14 -13.13
CA PRO A 92 13.26 3.73 -12.91
C PRO A 92 13.72 3.11 -11.57
N GLY A 93 14.91 3.41 -11.06
CA GLY A 93 15.36 2.94 -9.75
C GLY A 93 14.55 3.53 -8.59
N HIS A 94 14.21 4.82 -8.67
CA HIS A 94 13.30 5.46 -7.71
C HIS A 94 11.88 4.87 -7.80
N ALA A 95 11.37 4.66 -9.00
CA ALA A 95 10.05 4.07 -9.22
C ALA A 95 9.95 2.65 -8.64
N LEU A 96 11.00 1.84 -8.79
CA LEU A 96 11.09 0.52 -8.17
C LEU A 96 11.08 0.62 -6.64
N THR A 97 11.92 1.50 -6.09
CA THR A 97 12.04 1.71 -4.63
C THR A 97 10.71 2.15 -4.03
N VAL A 98 10.02 3.11 -4.66
CA VAL A 98 8.70 3.56 -4.24
C VAL A 98 7.72 2.40 -4.32
N ALA A 99 7.61 1.71 -5.47
CA ALA A 99 6.67 0.61 -5.64
C ALA A 99 6.80 -0.50 -4.58
N VAL A 100 8.00 -0.82 -4.11
CA VAL A 100 8.15 -1.85 -3.05
C VAL A 100 7.99 -1.30 -1.63
N ALA A 101 8.16 0.02 -1.42
CA ALA A 101 8.12 0.62 -0.09
C ALA A 101 6.75 0.45 0.59
N GLY A 102 5.66 0.74 -0.14
CA GLY A 102 4.30 0.58 0.39
C GLY A 102 4.00 -0.83 0.86
N PRO A 103 4.11 -1.88 0.02
CA PRO A 103 3.85 -3.26 0.39
C PRO A 103 4.67 -3.72 1.60
N LEU A 104 5.95 -3.39 1.65
CA LEU A 104 6.83 -3.81 2.74
C LEU A 104 6.44 -3.15 4.07
N VAL A 105 6.21 -1.83 4.07
CA VAL A 105 5.86 -1.09 5.29
C VAL A 105 4.43 -1.42 5.75
N GLY A 106 3.48 -1.55 4.82
CA GLY A 106 2.12 -1.99 5.13
C GLY A 106 2.09 -3.39 5.73
N GLY A 107 2.77 -4.35 5.09
CA GLY A 107 2.87 -5.73 5.59
C GLY A 107 3.52 -5.81 6.97
N ALA A 108 4.62 -5.07 7.19
CA ALA A 108 5.25 -4.99 8.50
C ALA A 108 4.31 -4.40 9.56
N ALA A 109 3.59 -3.31 9.23
CA ALA A 109 2.60 -2.71 10.13
C ALA A 109 1.49 -3.70 10.51
N SER A 110 1.02 -4.52 9.57
CA SER A 110 0.03 -5.57 9.86
C SER A 110 0.56 -6.64 10.82
N LEU A 111 1.81 -7.06 10.66
CA LEU A 111 2.44 -8.07 11.52
C LEU A 111 2.79 -7.54 12.91
N LEU A 112 3.08 -6.24 13.06
CA LEU A 112 3.37 -5.65 14.37
C LEU A 112 2.21 -5.81 15.37
N TRP A 113 0.98 -5.86 14.87
CA TRP A 113 -0.20 -6.08 15.72
C TRP A 113 -0.24 -7.47 16.37
N LEU A 114 0.50 -8.45 15.86
CA LEU A 114 0.64 -9.76 16.52
C LEU A 114 1.30 -9.62 17.90
N ALA A 115 2.26 -8.70 18.05
CA ALA A 115 2.89 -8.41 19.34
C ALA A 115 1.92 -7.72 20.32
N ALA A 116 0.84 -7.11 19.81
CA ALA A 116 -0.22 -6.48 20.61
C ALA A 116 -1.44 -7.40 20.82
N GLY A 117 -1.33 -8.70 20.49
CA GLY A 117 -2.38 -9.70 20.74
C GLY A 117 -3.43 -9.82 19.64
N ALA A 118 -3.18 -9.27 18.44
CA ALA A 118 -4.08 -9.50 17.32
C ALA A 118 -4.16 -10.99 16.94
N PRO A 119 -5.34 -11.50 16.54
CA PRO A 119 -5.48 -12.84 16.01
C PRO A 119 -4.56 -13.06 14.80
N ALA A 120 -3.76 -14.13 14.84
CA ALA A 120 -2.73 -14.40 13.83
C ALA A 120 -3.28 -14.43 12.40
N TRP A 121 -4.46 -15.01 12.20
CA TRP A 121 -5.09 -15.09 10.88
C TRP A 121 -5.50 -13.71 10.32
N ILE A 122 -5.81 -12.73 11.18
CA ILE A 122 -6.12 -11.36 10.74
C ILE A 122 -4.81 -10.64 10.38
N GLY A 123 -3.84 -10.65 11.29
CA GLY A 123 -2.54 -9.99 11.07
C GLY A 123 -1.81 -10.54 9.85
N CYS A 124 -1.69 -11.86 9.74
CA CYS A 124 -1.11 -12.53 8.58
C CYS A 124 -1.96 -12.36 7.31
N GLY A 125 -3.29 -12.33 7.43
CA GLY A 125 -4.20 -12.09 6.31
C GLY A 125 -3.95 -10.73 5.65
N PHE A 126 -3.86 -9.65 6.44
CA PHE A 126 -3.52 -8.33 5.91
C PHE A 126 -2.08 -8.22 5.41
N ALA A 127 -1.12 -8.87 6.08
CA ALA A 127 0.24 -8.95 5.57
C ALA A 127 0.30 -9.66 4.20
N ALA A 128 -0.50 -10.72 4.01
CA ALA A 128 -0.64 -11.41 2.74
C ALA A 128 -1.28 -10.52 1.66
N VAL A 129 -2.28 -9.69 2.00
CA VAL A 129 -2.85 -8.70 1.05
C VAL A 129 -1.76 -7.74 0.57
N HIS A 130 -0.89 -7.26 1.46
CA HIS A 130 0.25 -6.42 1.07
C HIS A 130 1.27 -7.18 0.20
N ALA A 131 1.58 -8.43 0.52
CA ALA A 131 2.44 -9.28 -0.30
C ALA A 131 1.85 -9.53 -1.70
N LEU A 132 0.54 -9.75 -1.81
CA LEU A 132 -0.17 -9.87 -3.08
C LEU A 132 -0.09 -8.59 -3.91
N ASN A 133 0.04 -7.41 -3.27
CA ASN A 133 0.25 -6.17 -4.01
C ASN A 133 1.60 -6.11 -4.74
N LEU A 134 2.55 -7.01 -4.46
CA LEU A 134 3.81 -7.16 -5.21
C LEU A 134 3.69 -8.07 -6.44
N VAL A 135 2.54 -8.73 -6.64
CA VAL A 135 2.30 -9.54 -7.84
C VAL A 135 2.15 -8.60 -9.04
N PRO A 136 2.82 -8.85 -10.18
CA PRO A 136 2.88 -7.91 -11.30
C PRO A 136 1.64 -7.95 -12.21
N VAL A 137 0.47 -7.65 -11.64
CA VAL A 137 -0.82 -7.71 -12.34
C VAL A 137 -1.61 -6.41 -12.21
N GLY A 138 -2.18 -5.94 -13.32
CA GLY A 138 -3.08 -4.79 -13.32
C GLY A 138 -2.48 -3.50 -12.73
N GLY A 139 -3.20 -2.90 -11.79
CA GLY A 139 -2.86 -1.64 -11.11
C GLY A 139 -2.07 -1.78 -9.82
N THR A 140 -1.55 -2.98 -9.50
CA THR A 140 -0.80 -3.22 -8.26
C THR A 140 0.57 -2.52 -8.26
N ASP A 141 1.15 -2.42 -7.07
CA ASP A 141 2.53 -1.97 -6.90
C ASP A 141 3.53 -2.87 -7.62
N GLY A 142 3.31 -4.17 -7.62
CA GLY A 142 4.10 -5.17 -8.34
C GLY A 142 4.16 -4.87 -9.84
N ALA A 143 3.04 -4.44 -10.44
CA ALA A 143 3.03 -4.06 -11.85
C ALA A 143 3.88 -2.80 -12.09
N SER A 144 3.86 -1.85 -11.16
CA SER A 144 4.71 -0.65 -11.20
C SER A 144 6.19 -0.98 -11.02
N ALA A 145 6.52 -1.85 -10.06
CA ALA A 145 7.86 -2.37 -9.83
C ALA A 145 8.38 -3.10 -11.08
N TRP A 146 7.57 -3.97 -11.67
CA TRP A 146 7.93 -4.70 -12.89
C TRP A 146 8.21 -3.77 -14.07
N ARG A 147 7.32 -2.79 -14.32
CA ARG A 147 7.56 -1.76 -15.35
C ARG A 147 8.86 -1.00 -15.11
N ALA A 148 9.19 -0.69 -13.86
CA ALA A 148 10.43 -0.04 -13.50
C ALA A 148 11.66 -0.92 -13.79
N VAL A 149 11.61 -2.21 -13.44
CA VAL A 149 12.65 -3.20 -13.77
C VAL A 149 12.85 -3.31 -15.28
N CYS A 150 11.77 -3.43 -16.06
CA CYS A 150 11.86 -3.45 -17.53
C CYS A 150 12.57 -2.21 -18.08
N ARG A 151 12.26 -1.01 -17.55
CA ARG A 151 12.92 0.24 -17.97
C ARG A 151 14.41 0.27 -17.60
N LEU A 152 14.79 -0.24 -16.43
CA LEU A 152 16.19 -0.38 -16.01
C LEU A 152 16.96 -1.31 -16.96
N MET A 153 16.37 -2.47 -17.29
CA MET A 153 16.96 -3.40 -18.24
C MET A 153 17.15 -2.76 -19.61
N VAL A 154 16.12 -2.11 -20.16
CA VAL A 154 16.21 -1.43 -21.47
C VAL A 154 17.30 -0.36 -21.46
N ARG A 155 17.42 0.46 -20.40
CA ARG A 155 18.50 1.46 -20.27
C ARG A 155 19.89 0.84 -20.29
N ARG A 156 20.05 -0.34 -19.66
CA ARG A 156 21.32 -1.06 -19.63
C ARG A 156 21.71 -1.62 -21.00
N TRP A 157 20.74 -2.02 -21.81
CA TRP A 157 20.94 -2.62 -23.13
C TRP A 157 20.83 -1.64 -24.29
N ALA A 158 20.40 -0.39 -24.04
CA ALA A 158 20.46 0.67 -25.03
C ALA A 158 21.93 0.85 -25.46
N PRO A 159 22.26 0.72 -26.75
CA PRO A 159 23.62 0.96 -27.21
C PRO A 159 24.05 2.34 -26.73
N ARG A 160 25.29 2.47 -26.22
CA ARG A 160 25.94 3.77 -26.04
C ARG A 160 26.11 4.41 -27.43
N ARG A 161 25.05 4.98 -27.99
CA ARG A 161 25.11 5.73 -29.23
C ARG A 161 25.87 7.03 -28.93
N GLY A 162 27.14 7.06 -29.31
CA GLY A 162 27.95 8.27 -29.41
C GLY A 162 29.06 8.40 -28.38
N VAL A 163 30.12 7.59 -28.49
CA VAL A 163 31.52 8.06 -28.41
C VAL A 163 32.37 7.11 -29.29
N THR A 164 32.28 7.28 -30.61
CA THR A 164 33.44 7.01 -31.48
C THR A 164 33.70 8.35 -32.14
N GLY A 165 34.72 9.03 -31.63
CA GLY A 165 35.07 10.38 -32.03
C GLY A 165 35.32 10.47 -33.53
N GLY A 166 34.82 11.54 -34.13
CA GLY A 166 35.54 12.12 -35.24
C GLY A 166 36.84 12.68 -34.71
N GLN A 167 37.94 12.18 -35.25
CA GLN A 167 39.07 12.95 -35.78
C GLN A 167 39.89 11.99 -36.65
#